data_AF-A0A5M8RH54-F1
#
_entry.id   AF-A0A5M8RH54-F1
#
_cell.length_a   1.000
_cell.length_b   1.000
_cell.length_c   1.000
_cell.angle_alpha   90.00
_cell.angle_beta   90.00
_cell.angle_gamma   90.00
#
_symmetry.space_group_name_H-M   'P 1'
#
loop_
_entity.id
_entity.type
_entity.pdbx_description
1 polymer ?
#
loop_
_entity_poly.entity_id
_entity_poly.type
_entity_poly.pdbx_seq_one_letter_code
_entity_poly.pdbx_strand_id
1 'polypeptide(L)'
;MANYLTTLNHDLQGWKKLILEGKASSNFSSAPVFSLFRDICLILHETNQVLKEDGVIKSDLPNMNVIKEIRHKVKTNQGKDNSEIFIKILNQHKSFFGDDIDNLGFYLDNEILASSTLFPTFVFDGTILSNLPFDKEIARNFSSFLGSLIQDFINAINQPINLTSKPMKKLNEKVYSTKDIWHKRFFKEDITYNVFLTRLLFIQNELTTCVWTEKHLDYNSQNCNLDKYILLRLASIKLYETMRNILDIRNREGLNQHWETFNLNTLDNLINQYQDTLQGEIKTLRNMLHYDNKGVNFYDYIEQKFDEDSKYLDELIETIFNDYIHNIRNAISVNINIQSYESMTDTEKISRRLKSFSNELFN
;
A
#
# COMPACT_ATOMS: atom_id res chain seq x y z
N MET A 1 -8.53 31.63 3.29
CA MET A 1 -9.05 31.17 4.60
C MET A 1 -8.92 29.67 4.56
N ALA A 2 -8.04 29.07 5.37
CA ALA A 2 -7.78 27.63 5.31
C ALA A 2 -9.06 26.85 5.63
N ASN A 3 -9.48 25.94 4.74
CA ASN A 3 -10.66 25.12 4.97
C ASN A 3 -10.24 23.65 5.05
N TYR A 4 -9.68 23.28 6.20
CA TYR A 4 -9.28 21.89 6.47
C TYR A 4 -10.46 20.92 6.31
N LEU A 5 -11.71 21.36 6.58
CA LEU A 5 -12.93 20.58 6.33
C LEU A 5 -13.15 20.29 4.84
N THR A 6 -12.83 21.24 3.95
CA THR A 6 -12.84 21.00 2.49
C THR A 6 -11.83 19.91 2.12
N THR A 7 -10.59 20.01 2.63
CA THR A 7 -9.56 18.99 2.40
C THR A 7 -10.02 17.61 2.89
N LEU A 8 -10.54 17.54 4.12
CA LEU A 8 -11.08 16.31 4.70
C LEU A 8 -12.18 15.72 3.84
N ASN A 9 -13.13 16.55 3.39
CA ASN A 9 -14.23 16.10 2.54
C ASN A 9 -13.70 15.56 1.20
N HIS A 10 -12.74 16.22 0.56
CA HIS A 10 -12.13 15.73 -0.68
C HIS A 10 -11.38 14.41 -0.50
N ASP A 11 -10.56 14.29 0.54
CA ASP A 11 -9.89 13.04 0.90
C ASP A 11 -10.93 11.93 1.08
N LEU A 12 -11.92 12.12 1.96
CA LEU A 12 -12.96 11.11 2.26
C LEU A 12 -13.77 10.70 1.03
N GLN A 13 -14.15 11.64 0.17
CA GLN A 13 -14.89 11.34 -1.06
C GLN A 13 -14.01 10.57 -2.07
N GLY A 14 -12.74 10.94 -2.21
CA GLY A 14 -11.77 10.22 -3.03
C GLY A 14 -11.55 8.78 -2.53
N TRP A 15 -11.40 8.59 -1.22
CA TRP A 15 -11.26 7.26 -0.62
C TRP A 15 -12.53 6.41 -0.77
N LYS A 16 -13.70 7.01 -0.55
CA LYS A 16 -14.99 6.35 -0.77
C LYS A 16 -15.12 5.86 -2.20
N LYS A 17 -14.77 6.70 -3.18
CA LYS A 17 -14.74 6.35 -4.60
C LYS A 17 -13.86 5.12 -4.85
N LEU A 18 -12.61 5.14 -4.40
CA LEU A 18 -11.67 4.03 -4.61
C LEU A 18 -12.17 2.70 -4.03
N ILE A 19 -12.80 2.70 -2.84
CA ILE A 19 -13.33 1.48 -2.22
C ILE A 19 -14.58 0.97 -2.94
N LEU A 20 -15.50 1.87 -3.32
CA LEU A 20 -16.79 1.48 -3.89
C LEU A 20 -16.67 1.07 -5.36
N GLU A 21 -15.98 1.88 -6.15
CA GLU A 21 -15.84 1.67 -7.60
C GLU A 21 -14.69 0.71 -7.92
N GLY A 22 -13.62 0.69 -7.12
CA GLY A 22 -12.46 -0.18 -7.33
C GLY A 22 -12.81 -1.67 -7.37
N LYS A 23 -13.85 -2.10 -6.63
CA LYS A 23 -14.37 -3.48 -6.62
C LYS A 23 -14.81 -4.00 -8.00
N ALA A 24 -15.02 -3.12 -8.97
CA ALA A 24 -15.35 -3.51 -10.34
C ALA A 24 -14.13 -4.06 -11.11
N SER A 25 -12.90 -3.74 -10.69
CA SER A 25 -11.66 -4.33 -11.26
C SER A 25 -11.47 -5.75 -10.73
N SER A 26 -11.17 -6.68 -11.65
CA SER A 26 -10.90 -8.08 -11.31
C SER A 26 -9.68 -8.28 -10.42
N ASN A 27 -8.75 -7.31 -10.43
CA ASN A 27 -7.50 -7.38 -9.68
C ASN A 27 -7.56 -6.66 -8.32
N PHE A 28 -8.67 -5.96 -8.02
CA PHE A 28 -8.78 -5.12 -6.84
C PHE A 28 -8.53 -5.87 -5.53
N SER A 29 -9.14 -7.05 -5.38
CA SER A 29 -9.01 -7.89 -4.18
C SER A 29 -7.66 -8.58 -4.05
N SER A 30 -6.85 -8.59 -5.10
CA SER A 30 -5.59 -9.35 -5.15
C SER A 30 -4.39 -8.55 -4.67
N ALA A 31 -4.38 -7.23 -4.90
CA ALA A 31 -3.25 -6.37 -4.53
C ALA A 31 -3.65 -4.99 -3.95
N PRO A 32 -4.34 -4.09 -4.69
CA PRO A 32 -4.45 -2.70 -4.29
C PRO A 32 -5.29 -2.49 -3.02
N VAL A 33 -6.32 -3.31 -2.80
CA VAL A 33 -7.28 -3.09 -1.70
C VAL A 33 -6.63 -3.03 -0.32
N PHE A 34 -5.63 -3.86 -0.05
CA PHE A 34 -5.02 -3.95 1.29
C PHE A 34 -4.13 -2.74 1.59
N SER A 35 -3.47 -2.22 0.57
CA SER A 35 -2.68 -1.00 0.69
C SER A 35 -3.58 0.21 0.87
N LEU A 36 -4.70 0.26 0.13
CA LEU A 36 -5.74 1.28 0.30
C LEU A 36 -6.35 1.26 1.71
N PHE A 37 -6.73 0.08 2.22
CA PHE A 37 -7.29 -0.06 3.57
C PHE A 37 -6.43 0.60 4.64
N ARG A 38 -5.12 0.38 4.55
CA ARG A 38 -4.16 0.96 5.48
C ARG A 38 -4.12 2.48 5.40
N ASP A 39 -4.11 3.04 4.19
CA ASP A 39 -4.08 4.48 3.97
C ASP A 39 -5.41 5.14 4.41
N ILE A 40 -6.53 4.47 4.15
CA ILE A 40 -7.86 4.90 4.61
C ILE A 40 -7.92 4.89 6.13
N CYS A 41 -7.40 3.86 6.80
CA CYS A 41 -7.33 3.84 8.27
C CYS A 41 -6.50 5.00 8.83
N LEU A 42 -5.40 5.39 8.16
CA LEU A 42 -4.64 6.58 8.54
C LEU A 42 -5.50 7.84 8.42
N ILE A 43 -6.12 8.06 7.26
CA ILE A 43 -6.95 9.25 6.99
C ILE A 43 -8.12 9.35 7.96
N LEU A 44 -8.82 8.25 8.21
CA LEU A 44 -9.93 8.20 9.17
C LEU A 44 -9.47 8.52 10.59
N HIS A 45 -8.26 8.09 10.97
CA HIS A 45 -7.71 8.44 12.27
C HIS A 45 -7.40 9.92 12.40
N GLU A 46 -6.68 10.50 11.44
CA GLU A 46 -6.32 11.92 11.44
C GLU A 46 -7.60 12.79 11.38
N THR A 47 -8.59 12.39 10.57
CA THR A 47 -9.93 13.01 10.51
C THR A 47 -10.62 12.99 11.87
N ASN A 48 -10.67 11.83 12.53
CA ASN A 48 -11.28 11.70 13.85
C ASN A 48 -10.61 12.61 14.88
N GLN A 49 -9.27 12.70 14.87
CA GLN A 49 -8.53 13.55 15.80
C GLN A 49 -8.88 15.02 15.60
N VAL A 50 -8.71 15.55 14.38
CA VAL A 50 -8.90 16.98 14.12
C VAL A 50 -10.36 17.42 14.29
N LEU A 51 -11.34 16.62 13.87
CA LEU A 51 -12.76 16.96 14.04
C LEU A 51 -13.19 16.97 15.51
N LYS A 52 -12.59 16.10 16.34
CA LYS A 52 -12.85 16.08 17.78
C LYS A 52 -12.20 17.28 18.47
N GLU A 53 -10.96 17.61 18.10
CA GLU A 53 -10.24 18.77 18.61
C GLU A 53 -10.97 20.08 18.29
N ASP A 54 -11.56 20.20 17.11
CA ASP A 54 -12.33 21.37 16.67
C ASP A 54 -13.81 21.34 17.13
N GLY A 55 -14.23 20.30 17.85
CA GLY A 55 -15.58 20.17 18.39
C GLY A 55 -16.68 19.88 17.36
N VAL A 56 -16.32 19.55 16.12
CA VAL A 56 -17.26 19.11 15.06
C VAL A 56 -17.92 17.79 15.45
N ILE A 57 -17.17 16.89 16.08
CA ILE A 57 -17.69 15.67 16.71
C ILE A 57 -17.43 15.70 18.22
N LYS A 58 -18.37 15.13 19.00
CA LYS A 58 -18.30 15.14 20.47
C LYS A 58 -17.47 13.99 21.06
N SER A 59 -17.28 12.91 20.30
CA SER A 59 -16.58 11.70 20.72
C SER A 59 -15.96 11.00 19.52
N ASP A 60 -15.04 10.07 19.76
CA ASP A 60 -14.52 9.19 18.70
C ASP A 60 -15.67 8.45 18.01
N LEU A 61 -15.60 8.33 16.67
CA LEU A 61 -16.55 7.50 15.92
C LEU A 61 -16.36 6.00 16.24
N PRO A 62 -17.33 5.14 15.91
CA PRO A 62 -17.27 3.72 16.23
C PRO A 62 -16.01 3.01 15.72
N ASN A 63 -15.55 2.02 16.48
CA ASN A 63 -14.46 1.10 16.11
C ASN A 63 -13.10 1.76 15.79
N MET A 64 -12.86 2.98 16.30
CA MET A 64 -11.58 3.65 16.10
C MET A 64 -10.38 2.82 16.58
N ASN A 65 -10.53 1.92 17.57
CA ASN A 65 -9.44 1.04 18.01
C ASN A 65 -8.88 0.15 16.88
N VAL A 66 -9.74 -0.47 16.07
CA VAL A 66 -9.33 -1.28 14.91
C VAL A 66 -8.60 -0.40 13.88
N ILE A 67 -9.10 0.82 13.67
CA ILE A 67 -8.45 1.80 12.80
C ILE A 67 -7.04 2.16 13.30
N LYS A 68 -6.85 2.29 14.63
CA LYS A 68 -5.52 2.57 15.22
C LYS A 68 -4.54 1.43 14.97
N GLU A 69 -4.98 0.18 15.10
CA GLU A 69 -4.10 -0.99 14.89
C GLU A 69 -3.55 -1.04 13.46
N ILE A 70 -4.41 -0.80 12.46
CA ILE A 70 -4.04 -0.89 11.04
C ILE A 70 -3.22 0.34 10.59
N ARG A 71 -3.54 1.56 11.05
CA ARG A 71 -2.87 2.78 10.56
C ARG A 71 -1.36 2.79 10.80
N HIS A 72 -0.88 2.15 11.87
CA HIS A 72 0.55 2.16 12.21
C HIS A 72 1.39 1.37 11.21
N LYS A 73 0.77 0.50 10.41
CA LYS A 73 1.42 -0.31 9.38
C LYS A 73 1.77 0.50 8.10
N VAL A 74 1.42 1.79 8.02
CA VAL A 74 1.81 2.68 6.89
C VAL A 74 3.33 2.75 6.74
N LYS A 75 4.05 2.68 7.86
CA LYS A 75 5.50 2.53 7.84
C LYS A 75 5.83 1.05 7.65
N THR A 76 6.26 0.68 6.46
CA THR A 76 6.74 -0.68 6.15
C THR A 76 8.15 -0.95 6.69
N ASN A 77 8.86 0.09 7.14
CA ASN A 77 10.11 0.00 7.89
C ASN A 77 9.88 0.43 9.34
N GLN A 78 10.15 -0.48 10.27
CA GLN A 78 10.01 -0.29 11.73
C GLN A 78 11.37 -0.38 12.44
N GLY A 79 12.47 -0.15 11.72
CA GLY A 79 13.81 -0.07 12.30
C GLY A 79 14.29 -1.40 12.89
N LYS A 80 14.45 -1.45 14.22
CA LYS A 80 14.95 -2.64 14.94
C LYS A 80 13.94 -3.78 14.95
N ASP A 81 12.65 -3.46 14.84
CA ASP A 81 11.56 -4.43 14.97
C ASP A 81 11.29 -5.18 13.66
N ASN A 82 11.98 -4.84 12.57
CA ASN A 82 11.77 -5.46 11.26
C ASN A 82 11.98 -6.99 11.28
N SER A 83 12.96 -7.48 12.05
CA SER A 83 13.20 -8.92 12.20
C SER A 83 12.06 -9.62 12.92
N GLU A 84 11.55 -9.00 14.01
CA GLU A 84 10.40 -9.53 14.76
C GLU A 84 9.14 -9.54 13.88
N ILE A 85 8.90 -8.47 13.13
CA ILE A 85 7.79 -8.35 12.20
C ILE A 85 7.85 -9.44 11.14
N PHE A 86 9.02 -9.66 10.52
CA PHE A 86 9.18 -10.75 9.56
C PHE A 86 8.83 -12.12 10.18
N ILE A 87 9.38 -12.43 11.35
CA ILE A 87 9.13 -13.70 12.05
C ILE A 87 7.64 -13.87 12.34
N LYS A 88 7.01 -12.81 12.88
CA LYS A 88 5.59 -12.82 13.25
C LYS A 88 4.69 -13.06 12.04
N ILE A 89 4.92 -12.32 10.94
CA ILE A 89 4.17 -12.47 9.70
C ILE A 89 4.37 -13.87 9.13
N LEU A 90 5.61 -14.36 9.06
CA LEU A 90 5.88 -15.68 8.49
C LEU A 90 5.23 -16.79 9.33
N ASN A 91 5.25 -16.68 10.66
CA ASN A 91 4.61 -17.67 11.54
C ASN A 91 3.09 -17.65 11.39
N GLN A 92 2.48 -16.46 11.34
CA GLN A 92 1.05 -16.31 11.08
C GLN A 92 0.69 -16.88 9.69
N HIS A 93 1.49 -16.60 8.68
CA HIS A 93 1.31 -17.10 7.33
C HIS A 93 1.35 -18.64 7.31
N LYS A 94 2.35 -19.24 7.96
CA LYS A 94 2.45 -20.71 8.14
C LYS A 94 1.26 -21.31 8.87
N SER A 95 0.73 -20.64 9.90
CA SER A 95 -0.43 -21.16 10.64
C SER A 95 -1.70 -21.28 9.79
N PHE A 96 -1.83 -20.47 8.73
CA PHE A 96 -2.98 -20.54 7.83
C PHE A 96 -2.78 -21.46 6.65
N PHE A 97 -1.60 -21.40 6.03
CA PHE A 97 -1.35 -22.04 4.75
C PHE A 97 -0.51 -23.33 4.87
N GLY A 98 -0.14 -23.71 6.09
CA GLY A 98 0.78 -24.80 6.37
C GLY A 98 2.24 -24.37 6.21
N ASP A 99 3.15 -25.17 6.74
CA ASP A 99 4.60 -24.98 6.61
C ASP A 99 5.29 -26.12 5.83
N ASP A 100 4.52 -27.15 5.48
CA ASP A 100 4.95 -28.40 4.86
C ASP A 100 4.99 -28.31 3.32
N ILE A 101 4.14 -27.49 2.72
CA ILE A 101 3.99 -27.29 1.26
C ILE A 101 4.18 -25.84 0.82
N ASP A 102 4.06 -25.57 -0.49
CA ASP A 102 3.97 -24.22 -1.03
C ASP A 102 2.94 -23.41 -0.24
N ASN A 103 3.39 -22.30 0.33
CA ASN A 103 2.58 -21.49 1.21
C ASN A 103 2.65 -20.01 0.85
N LEU A 104 3.73 -19.49 0.28
CA LEU A 104 3.77 -18.11 -0.17
C LEU A 104 3.09 -17.96 -1.54
N GLY A 105 1.97 -17.23 -1.60
CA GLY A 105 1.29 -16.91 -2.85
C GLY A 105 1.75 -15.57 -3.42
N PHE A 106 2.00 -15.52 -4.72
CA PHE A 106 2.42 -14.33 -5.46
C PHE A 106 1.46 -14.04 -6.61
N TYR A 107 1.12 -12.77 -6.79
CA TYR A 107 0.31 -12.28 -7.90
C TYR A 107 1.22 -11.59 -8.92
N LEU A 108 1.06 -11.92 -10.20
CA LEU A 108 1.89 -11.41 -11.28
C LEU A 108 1.04 -10.75 -12.37
N ASP A 109 1.35 -9.48 -12.62
CA ASP A 109 0.86 -8.70 -13.76
C ASP A 109 1.74 -9.03 -14.97
N ASN A 110 1.34 -10.06 -15.71
CA ASN A 110 2.20 -10.78 -16.66
C ASN A 110 3.43 -11.34 -15.94
N GLU A 111 4.63 -10.81 -16.21
CA GLU A 111 5.87 -11.22 -15.52
C GLU A 111 6.25 -10.29 -14.37
N ILE A 112 5.53 -9.18 -14.19
CA ILE A 112 5.84 -8.22 -13.14
C ILE A 112 5.12 -8.61 -11.85
N LEU A 113 5.90 -8.77 -10.78
CA LEU A 113 5.37 -9.00 -9.44
C LEU A 113 4.42 -7.87 -9.06
N ALA A 114 3.17 -8.21 -8.78
CA ALA A 114 2.15 -7.27 -8.35
C ALA A 114 2.02 -7.25 -6.83
N SER A 115 1.98 -8.42 -6.19
CA SER A 115 1.76 -8.56 -4.75
C SER A 115 2.13 -9.96 -4.24
N SER A 116 2.11 -10.13 -2.92
CA SER A 116 2.21 -11.42 -2.24
C SER A 116 1.23 -11.53 -1.08
N THR A 117 0.91 -12.75 -0.67
CA THR A 117 0.05 -13.05 0.50
C THR A 117 0.65 -12.58 1.82
N LEU A 118 1.93 -12.22 1.86
CA LEU A 118 2.58 -11.64 3.04
C LEU A 118 2.12 -10.21 3.32
N PHE A 119 1.78 -9.43 2.29
CA PHE A 119 1.32 -8.06 2.45
C PHE A 119 0.00 -7.93 3.22
N PRO A 120 -1.10 -8.65 2.87
CA PRO A 120 -2.32 -8.60 3.68
C PRO A 120 -2.09 -9.14 5.09
N THR A 121 -1.25 -10.17 5.26
CA THR A 121 -0.86 -10.69 6.59
C THR A 121 -0.22 -9.59 7.44
N PHE A 122 0.68 -8.78 6.86
CA PHE A 122 1.29 -7.62 7.53
C PHE A 122 0.28 -6.54 7.91
N VAL A 123 -0.61 -6.18 6.98
CA VAL A 123 -1.60 -5.10 7.18
C VAL A 123 -2.51 -5.40 8.38
N PHE A 124 -2.91 -6.66 8.55
CA PHE A 124 -3.83 -7.07 9.59
C PHE A 124 -3.17 -7.73 10.80
N ASP A 125 -1.84 -7.84 10.81
CA ASP A 125 -1.09 -8.37 11.95
C ASP A 125 -1.44 -7.62 13.25
N GLY A 126 -1.80 -8.39 14.28
CA GLY A 126 -2.17 -7.86 15.59
C GLY A 126 -3.57 -7.26 15.68
N THR A 127 -4.38 -7.39 14.63
CA THR A 127 -5.79 -6.94 14.63
C THR A 127 -6.75 -8.10 14.88
N ILE A 128 -8.03 -7.81 15.10
CA ILE A 128 -9.10 -8.84 15.11
C ILE A 128 -9.20 -9.63 13.80
N LEU A 129 -8.64 -9.12 12.69
CA LEU A 129 -8.62 -9.76 11.39
C LEU A 129 -7.38 -10.64 11.16
N SER A 130 -6.42 -10.64 12.10
CA SER A 130 -5.19 -11.43 12.00
C SER A 130 -5.44 -12.95 11.99
N ASN A 131 -6.51 -13.41 12.64
CA ASN A 131 -6.80 -14.83 12.86
C ASN A 131 -7.70 -15.47 11.77
N LEU A 132 -7.89 -14.80 10.64
CA LEU A 132 -8.80 -15.27 9.60
C LEU A 132 -8.04 -15.54 8.29
N PRO A 133 -8.28 -16.67 7.61
CA PRO A 133 -7.71 -16.91 6.28
C PRO A 133 -8.14 -15.79 5.35
N PHE A 134 -7.19 -15.05 4.79
CA PHE A 134 -7.51 -13.87 3.98
C PHE A 134 -8.21 -14.30 2.68
N ASP A 135 -9.52 -14.13 2.66
CA ASP A 135 -10.36 -14.39 1.50
C ASP A 135 -11.11 -13.11 1.04
N LYS A 136 -11.87 -13.28 -0.04
CA LYS A 136 -12.67 -12.21 -0.63
C LYS A 136 -13.75 -11.68 0.32
N GLU A 137 -14.22 -12.50 1.26
CA GLU A 137 -15.31 -12.12 2.18
C GLU A 137 -14.81 -11.16 3.26
N ILE A 138 -13.65 -11.41 3.85
CA ILE A 138 -13.04 -10.49 4.83
C ILE A 138 -12.77 -9.13 4.19
N ALA A 139 -12.18 -9.11 2.99
CA ALA A 139 -11.94 -7.88 2.26
C ALA A 139 -13.25 -7.13 1.96
N ARG A 140 -14.32 -7.84 1.61
CA ARG A 140 -15.65 -7.26 1.38
C ARG A 140 -16.25 -6.67 2.66
N ASN A 141 -16.17 -7.40 3.77
CA ASN A 141 -16.72 -6.99 5.06
C ASN A 141 -15.98 -5.75 5.59
N PHE A 142 -14.64 -5.78 5.54
CA PHE A 142 -13.83 -4.64 5.96
C PHE A 142 -14.02 -3.41 5.06
N SER A 143 -14.13 -3.61 3.73
CA SER A 143 -14.50 -2.52 2.81
C SER A 143 -15.83 -1.86 3.17
N SER A 144 -16.81 -2.67 3.59
CA SER A 144 -18.15 -2.18 3.94
C SER A 144 -18.12 -1.40 5.26
N PHE A 145 -17.36 -1.89 6.23
CA PHE A 145 -17.09 -1.17 7.47
C PHE A 145 -16.43 0.19 7.22
N LEU A 146 -15.34 0.23 6.45
CA LEU A 146 -14.67 1.49 6.10
C LEU A 146 -15.58 2.44 5.33
N GLY A 147 -16.35 1.92 4.36
CA GLY A 147 -17.30 2.72 3.59
C GLY A 147 -18.38 3.39 4.45
N SER A 148 -18.91 2.66 5.45
CA SER A 148 -19.86 3.22 6.42
C SER A 148 -19.22 4.32 7.26
N LEU A 149 -18.03 4.06 7.79
CA LEU A 149 -17.33 5.02 8.65
C LEU A 149 -16.94 6.30 7.88
N ILE A 150 -16.50 6.17 6.62
CA ILE A 150 -16.26 7.31 5.73
C ILE A 150 -17.55 8.13 5.54
N GLN A 151 -18.69 7.47 5.35
CA GLN A 151 -19.96 8.15 5.19
C GLN A 151 -20.38 8.92 6.46
N ASP A 152 -20.14 8.34 7.63
CA ASP A 152 -20.41 9.01 8.91
C ASP A 152 -19.58 10.30 9.05
N PHE A 153 -18.31 10.29 8.66
CA PHE A 153 -17.48 11.50 8.63
C PHE A 153 -17.95 12.53 7.61
N ILE A 154 -18.29 12.11 6.39
CA ILE A 154 -18.83 13.01 5.37
C ILE A 154 -20.10 13.70 5.88
N ASN A 155 -20.99 12.95 6.53
CA ASN A 155 -22.21 13.49 7.12
C ASN A 155 -21.92 14.47 8.26
N ALA A 156 -20.90 14.21 9.08
CA ALA A 156 -20.50 15.11 10.16
C ALA A 156 -19.89 16.43 9.64
N ILE A 157 -19.09 16.37 8.57
CA ILE A 157 -18.50 17.55 7.94
C ILE A 157 -19.58 18.39 7.23
N ASN A 158 -20.54 17.73 6.57
CA ASN A 158 -21.70 18.35 5.92
C ASN A 158 -21.32 19.52 4.97
N GLN A 159 -20.29 19.34 4.15
CA GLN A 159 -19.87 20.31 3.14
C GLN A 159 -20.09 19.76 1.72
N PRO A 160 -20.41 20.62 0.74
CA PRO A 160 -20.48 20.21 -0.66
C PRO A 160 -19.10 19.81 -1.18
N ILE A 161 -19.08 18.94 -2.19
CA ILE A 161 -17.87 18.68 -2.98
C ILE A 161 -17.83 19.66 -4.15
N ASN A 162 -16.71 20.36 -4.34
CA ASN A 162 -16.50 21.28 -5.46
C ASN A 162 -15.59 20.69 -6.57
N LEU A 163 -14.96 19.55 -6.32
CA LEU A 163 -14.18 18.83 -7.31
C LEU A 163 -15.07 17.88 -8.13
N THR A 164 -15.01 18.02 -9.45
CA THR A 164 -15.69 17.11 -10.36
C THR A 164 -15.02 15.72 -10.35
N SER A 165 -15.80 14.66 -10.59
CA SER A 165 -15.28 13.30 -10.75
C SER A 165 -16.14 12.56 -11.77
N LYS A 166 -15.52 11.66 -12.53
CA LYS A 166 -16.21 10.71 -13.39
C LYS A 166 -16.07 9.31 -12.82
N PRO A 167 -16.95 8.36 -13.12
CA PRO A 167 -16.75 6.97 -12.73
C PRO A 167 -15.37 6.45 -13.15
N MET A 168 -14.76 5.60 -12.32
CA MET A 168 -13.49 4.93 -12.64
C MET A 168 -13.59 4.21 -13.98
N LYS A 169 -12.50 4.27 -14.75
CA LYS A 169 -12.38 3.64 -16.07
C LYS A 169 -12.62 2.13 -15.93
N LYS A 170 -13.57 1.61 -16.71
CA LYS A 170 -13.79 0.17 -16.84
C LYS A 170 -12.79 -0.39 -17.85
N LEU A 171 -11.70 -0.94 -17.35
CA LEU A 171 -10.68 -1.56 -18.17
C LEU A 171 -10.98 -3.06 -18.34
N ASN A 172 -10.72 -3.60 -19.53
CA ASN A 172 -10.76 -5.05 -19.75
C ASN A 172 -9.41 -5.65 -19.32
N GLU A 173 -9.20 -5.73 -18.00
CA GLU A 173 -7.93 -6.16 -17.43
C GLU A 173 -7.81 -7.69 -17.46
N LYS A 174 -6.61 -8.19 -17.77
CA LYS A 174 -6.27 -9.58 -17.49
C LYS A 174 -6.15 -9.76 -15.98
N VAL A 175 -6.74 -10.84 -15.47
CA VAL A 175 -6.56 -11.24 -14.07
C VAL A 175 -5.08 -11.57 -13.85
N TYR A 176 -4.52 -11.14 -12.72
CA TYR A 176 -3.16 -11.51 -12.35
C TYR A 176 -3.00 -13.02 -12.34
N SER A 177 -1.89 -13.49 -12.92
CA SER A 177 -1.49 -14.88 -12.79
C SER A 177 -0.96 -15.13 -11.37
N THR A 178 -1.07 -16.36 -10.89
CA THR A 178 -0.69 -16.73 -9.53
C THR A 178 0.45 -17.72 -9.54
N LYS A 179 1.35 -17.60 -8.57
CA LYS A 179 2.43 -18.56 -8.35
C LYS A 179 2.62 -18.81 -6.86
N ASP A 180 2.66 -20.07 -6.48
CA ASP A 180 2.89 -20.47 -5.09
C ASP A 180 4.31 -21.00 -4.93
N ILE A 181 4.99 -20.59 -3.85
CA ILE A 181 6.37 -20.99 -3.55
C ILE A 181 6.46 -21.38 -2.08
N TRP A 182 7.19 -22.44 -1.80
CA TRP A 182 7.51 -22.81 -0.43
C TRP A 182 8.38 -21.76 0.24
N HIS A 183 8.00 -21.31 1.44
CA HIS A 183 8.76 -20.31 2.17
C HIS A 183 10.24 -20.69 2.36
N LYS A 184 10.60 -21.98 2.51
CA LYS A 184 12.00 -22.42 2.64
C LYS A 184 12.80 -22.37 1.33
N ARG A 185 12.15 -22.18 0.18
CA ARG A 185 12.81 -21.91 -1.11
C ARG A 185 13.00 -20.41 -1.34
N PHE A 186 12.11 -19.58 -0.80
CA PHE A 186 12.16 -18.14 -0.97
C PHE A 186 13.05 -17.44 0.07
N PHE A 187 12.87 -17.81 1.35
CA PHE A 187 13.61 -17.29 2.49
C PHE A 187 14.80 -18.19 2.85
N LYS A 188 15.81 -17.60 3.48
CA LYS A 188 17.06 -18.25 3.91
C LYS A 188 17.18 -18.26 5.44
N GLU A 189 18.20 -18.92 5.98
CA GLU A 189 18.52 -18.84 7.41
C GLU A 189 18.98 -17.43 7.83
N ASP A 190 19.55 -16.67 6.90
CA ASP A 190 19.92 -15.27 7.12
C ASP A 190 18.68 -14.38 7.29
N ILE A 191 18.46 -13.93 8.53
CA ILE A 191 17.37 -13.03 8.90
C ILE A 191 17.44 -11.69 8.16
N THR A 192 18.64 -11.19 7.86
CA THR A 192 18.82 -9.90 7.18
C THR A 192 18.36 -9.98 5.74
N TYR A 193 18.69 -11.08 5.04
CA TYR A 193 18.18 -11.40 3.71
C TYR A 193 16.65 -11.49 3.69
N ASN A 194 16.05 -12.13 4.70
CA ASN A 194 14.60 -12.28 4.78
C ASN A 194 13.88 -10.96 5.03
N VAL A 195 14.43 -10.11 5.90
CA VAL A 195 13.95 -8.75 6.14
C VAL A 195 14.06 -7.91 4.86
N PHE A 196 15.19 -7.99 4.16
CA PHE A 196 15.40 -7.32 2.88
C PHE A 196 14.31 -7.70 1.86
N LEU A 197 14.11 -9.00 1.59
CA LEU A 197 13.10 -9.46 0.64
C LEU A 197 11.69 -9.06 1.05
N THR A 198 11.33 -9.23 2.32
CA THR A 198 10.00 -8.88 2.82
C THR A 198 9.70 -7.40 2.59
N ARG A 199 10.67 -6.51 2.85
CA ARG A 199 10.52 -5.07 2.62
C ARG A 199 10.38 -4.73 1.14
N LEU A 200 11.10 -5.42 0.24
CA LEU A 200 10.92 -5.24 -1.21
C LEU A 200 9.54 -5.71 -1.67
N LEU A 201 9.03 -6.83 -1.15
CA LEU A 201 7.66 -7.29 -1.44
C LEU A 201 6.61 -6.25 -1.02
N PHE A 202 6.82 -5.59 0.13
CA PHE A 202 5.91 -4.53 0.58
C PHE A 202 5.98 -3.29 -0.31
N ILE A 203 7.19 -2.85 -0.67
CA ILE A 203 7.38 -1.77 -1.65
C ILE A 203 6.66 -2.10 -2.97
N GLN A 204 6.81 -3.33 -3.45
CA GLN A 204 6.19 -3.75 -4.71
C GLN A 204 4.66 -3.65 -4.67
N ASN A 205 4.03 -3.99 -3.55
CA ASN A 205 2.59 -3.85 -3.38
C ASN A 205 2.14 -2.38 -3.35
N GLU A 206 2.91 -1.50 -2.70
CA GLU A 206 2.66 -0.05 -2.70
C GLU A 206 2.70 0.53 -4.12
N LEU A 207 3.76 0.24 -4.87
CA LEU A 207 3.94 0.73 -6.24
C LEU A 207 2.87 0.17 -7.17
N THR A 208 2.53 -1.10 -7.03
CA THR A 208 1.42 -1.72 -7.79
C THR A 208 0.08 -1.04 -7.50
N THR A 209 -0.15 -0.61 -6.25
CA THR A 209 -1.37 0.13 -5.89
C THR A 209 -1.41 1.50 -6.57
N CYS A 210 -0.28 2.22 -6.65
CA CYS A 210 -0.20 3.46 -7.42
C CYS A 210 -0.53 3.24 -8.89
N VAL A 211 0.14 2.28 -9.54
CA VAL A 211 -0.06 1.98 -10.97
C VAL A 211 -1.50 1.56 -11.25
N TRP A 212 -2.11 0.77 -10.37
CA TRP A 212 -3.52 0.42 -10.49
C TRP A 212 -4.42 1.66 -10.41
N THR A 213 -4.15 2.57 -9.46
CA THR A 213 -4.94 3.80 -9.26
C THR A 213 -4.83 4.74 -10.46
N GLU A 214 -3.62 4.96 -10.98
CA GLU A 214 -3.34 5.74 -12.20
C GLU A 214 -4.13 5.24 -13.40
N LYS A 215 -4.12 3.91 -13.64
CA LYS A 215 -4.83 3.29 -14.77
C LYS A 215 -6.34 3.52 -14.72
N HIS A 216 -6.93 3.54 -13.52
CA HIS A 216 -8.39 3.54 -13.36
C HIS A 216 -9.00 4.92 -13.14
N LEU A 217 -8.26 5.90 -12.63
CA LEU A 217 -8.78 7.25 -12.43
C LEU A 217 -8.78 8.07 -13.73
N ASP A 218 -9.76 8.95 -13.91
CA ASP A 218 -9.81 9.89 -15.03
C ASP A 218 -9.21 11.25 -14.63
N TYR A 219 -7.89 11.26 -14.45
CA TYR A 219 -7.14 12.42 -13.97
C TYR A 219 -6.70 13.39 -15.09
N ASN A 220 -6.89 13.05 -16.37
CA ASN A 220 -6.44 13.85 -17.53
C ASN A 220 -7.32 15.10 -17.81
N SER A 221 -7.95 15.66 -16.79
CA SER A 221 -8.72 16.90 -16.88
C SER A 221 -7.80 18.11 -16.92
N GLN A 222 -8.14 19.16 -17.67
CA GLN A 222 -7.40 20.43 -17.64
C GLN A 222 -7.46 21.10 -16.26
N ASN A 223 -8.62 21.01 -15.59
CA ASN A 223 -8.79 21.53 -14.23
C ASN A 223 -8.44 20.47 -13.19
N CYS A 224 -8.08 20.92 -11.98
CA CYS A 224 -8.01 20.05 -10.80
C CYS A 224 -9.39 19.40 -10.57
N ASN A 225 -9.45 18.06 -10.72
CA ASN A 225 -10.64 17.26 -10.46
C ASN A 225 -10.33 16.28 -9.31
N LEU A 226 -11.35 15.61 -8.77
CA LEU A 226 -11.18 14.72 -7.62
C LEU A 226 -10.24 13.55 -7.94
N ASP A 227 -10.28 13.06 -9.18
CA ASP A 227 -9.47 11.95 -9.65
C ASP A 227 -7.97 12.31 -9.68
N LYS A 228 -7.63 13.51 -10.17
CA LYS A 228 -6.26 14.07 -10.14
C LYS A 228 -5.82 14.35 -8.71
N TYR A 229 -6.71 14.94 -7.90
CA TYR A 229 -6.49 15.20 -6.48
C TYR A 229 -6.12 13.92 -5.71
N ILE A 230 -6.94 12.88 -5.79
CA ILE A 230 -6.75 11.65 -5.01
C ILE A 230 -5.56 10.83 -5.54
N LEU A 231 -5.29 10.88 -6.86
CA LEU A 231 -4.10 10.27 -7.44
C LEU A 231 -2.82 10.88 -6.86
N LEU A 232 -2.71 12.21 -6.88
CA LEU A 232 -1.54 12.92 -6.34
C LEU A 232 -1.42 12.70 -4.82
N ARG A 233 -2.55 12.75 -4.11
CA ARG A 233 -2.60 12.49 -2.67
C ARG A 233 -2.04 11.11 -2.33
N LEU A 234 -2.54 10.06 -2.97
CA LEU A 234 -2.07 8.69 -2.76
C LEU A 234 -0.62 8.50 -3.20
N ALA A 235 -0.25 9.00 -4.38
CA ALA A 235 1.08 8.80 -4.95
C ALA A 235 2.16 9.51 -4.13
N SER A 236 1.91 10.72 -3.62
CA SER A 236 2.87 11.44 -2.76
C SER A 236 3.15 10.71 -1.45
N ILE A 237 2.11 10.17 -0.79
CA ILE A 237 2.26 9.36 0.43
C ILE A 237 3.10 8.12 0.13
N LYS A 238 2.71 7.37 -0.91
CA LYS A 238 3.33 6.09 -1.24
C LYS A 238 4.76 6.23 -1.74
N LEU A 239 5.04 7.22 -2.59
CA LEU A 239 6.39 7.48 -3.09
C LEU A 239 7.31 7.89 -1.93
N TYR A 240 6.87 8.79 -1.04
CA TYR A 240 7.68 9.20 0.10
C TYR A 240 8.07 8.02 1.00
N GLU A 241 7.08 7.21 1.39
CA GLU A 241 7.31 6.06 2.27
C GLU A 241 8.15 4.96 1.57
N THR A 242 7.93 4.75 0.26
CA THR A 242 8.73 3.84 -0.57
C THR A 242 10.19 4.29 -0.64
N MET A 243 10.44 5.55 -0.97
CA MET A 243 11.81 6.08 -1.07
C MET A 243 12.51 6.08 0.28
N ARG A 244 11.80 6.40 1.38
CA ARG A 244 12.37 6.24 2.73
C ARG A 244 12.76 4.80 3.03
N ASN A 245 11.93 3.83 2.61
CA ASN A 245 12.19 2.41 2.81
C ASN A 245 13.40 1.94 1.97
N ILE A 246 13.48 2.34 0.70
CA ILE A 246 14.61 2.05 -0.20
C ILE A 246 15.91 2.65 0.33
N LEU A 247 15.90 3.93 0.72
CA LEU A 247 17.08 4.59 1.27
C LEU A 247 17.60 3.90 2.54
N ASP A 248 16.70 3.46 3.42
CA ASP A 248 17.10 2.70 4.59
C ASP A 248 17.66 1.32 4.23
N ILE A 249 17.10 0.61 3.25
CA ILE A 249 17.66 -0.66 2.76
C ILE A 249 19.08 -0.44 2.22
N ARG A 250 19.25 0.54 1.32
CA ARG A 250 20.52 0.87 0.67
C ARG A 250 21.60 1.27 1.69
N ASN A 251 21.24 2.04 2.71
CA ASN A 251 22.24 2.64 3.60
C ASN A 251 22.51 1.81 4.87
N ARG A 252 21.67 0.82 5.21
CA ARG A 252 21.79 0.04 6.45
C ARG A 252 22.78 -1.10 6.28
N GLU A 253 23.70 -1.21 7.24
CA GLU A 253 24.65 -2.33 7.34
C GLU A 253 23.91 -3.68 7.35
N GLY A 254 24.46 -4.65 6.61
CA GLY A 254 23.84 -5.96 6.37
C GLY A 254 22.78 -5.97 5.27
N LEU A 255 21.93 -4.93 5.16
CA LEU A 255 20.95 -4.85 4.06
C LEU A 255 21.57 -4.36 2.74
N ASN A 256 22.56 -3.46 2.80
CA ASN A 256 23.25 -2.95 1.61
C ASN A 256 23.92 -4.09 0.80
N GLN A 257 24.49 -5.09 1.47
CA GLN A 257 25.07 -6.24 0.77
C GLN A 257 24.03 -6.96 -0.11
N HIS A 258 22.80 -7.10 0.40
CA HIS A 258 21.70 -7.69 -0.38
C HIS A 258 21.23 -6.75 -1.48
N TRP A 259 21.24 -5.43 -1.26
CA TRP A 259 20.94 -4.42 -2.29
C TRP A 259 21.85 -4.57 -3.51
N GLU A 260 23.16 -4.71 -3.30
CA GLU A 260 24.15 -4.96 -4.36
C GLU A 260 23.99 -6.35 -4.99
N THR A 261 23.76 -7.38 -4.17
CA THR A 261 23.61 -8.77 -4.64
C THR A 261 22.39 -8.94 -5.56
N PHE A 262 21.31 -8.21 -5.27
CA PHE A 262 20.12 -8.15 -6.12
C PHE A 262 20.23 -7.10 -7.24
N ASN A 263 21.42 -6.55 -7.51
CA ASN A 263 21.67 -5.58 -8.57
C ASN A 263 20.73 -4.35 -8.54
N LEU A 264 20.27 -3.98 -7.34
CA LEU A 264 19.38 -2.83 -7.14
C LEU A 264 20.14 -1.50 -7.11
N ASN A 265 21.47 -1.53 -7.04
CA ASN A 265 22.34 -0.37 -7.26
C ASN A 265 22.14 0.29 -8.64
N THR A 266 21.51 -0.42 -9.59
CA THR A 266 21.02 0.18 -10.85
C THR A 266 20.02 1.32 -10.64
N LEU A 267 19.36 1.39 -9.48
CA LEU A 267 18.46 2.48 -9.09
C LEU A 267 19.17 3.67 -8.43
N ASP A 268 20.47 3.59 -8.13
CA ASP A 268 21.13 4.60 -7.28
C ASP A 268 21.09 6.01 -7.88
N ASN A 269 21.27 6.14 -9.19
CA ASN A 269 21.16 7.45 -9.86
C ASN A 269 19.75 8.04 -9.73
N LEU A 270 18.72 7.22 -9.93
CA LEU A 270 17.31 7.62 -9.79
C LEU A 270 17.01 8.00 -8.34
N ILE A 271 17.53 7.24 -7.37
CA ILE A 271 17.35 7.54 -5.94
C ILE A 271 18.02 8.86 -5.57
N ASN A 272 19.25 9.10 -6.03
CA ASN A 272 19.96 10.34 -5.75
C ASN A 272 19.24 11.55 -6.39
N GLN A 273 18.79 11.41 -7.64
CA GLN A 273 17.99 12.45 -8.30
C GLN A 273 16.70 12.75 -7.52
N TYR A 274 15.99 11.73 -7.02
CA TYR A 274 14.83 11.96 -6.16
C TYR A 274 15.19 12.78 -4.91
N GLN A 275 16.28 12.44 -4.22
CA GLN A 275 16.72 13.16 -3.02
C GLN A 275 17.00 14.65 -3.32
N ASP A 276 17.62 14.92 -4.47
CA ASP A 276 18.06 16.26 -4.84
C ASP A 276 16.91 17.14 -5.38
N THR A 277 15.92 16.54 -6.06
CA THR A 277 14.94 17.30 -6.86
C THR A 277 13.49 17.19 -6.36
N LEU A 278 13.08 16.03 -5.86
CA LEU A 278 11.66 15.73 -5.64
C LEU A 278 11.32 15.45 -4.16
N GLN A 279 12.28 15.02 -3.35
CA GLN A 279 12.06 14.59 -1.97
C GLN A 279 11.41 15.68 -1.10
N GLY A 280 11.83 16.93 -1.26
CA GLY A 280 11.29 18.06 -0.49
C GLY A 280 9.79 18.27 -0.74
N GLU A 281 9.40 18.24 -2.02
CA GLU A 281 8.02 18.44 -2.47
C GLU A 281 7.11 17.30 -1.99
N ILE A 282 7.51 16.05 -2.26
CA ILE A 282 6.75 14.87 -1.86
C ILE A 282 6.65 14.75 -0.34
N LYS A 283 7.69 15.13 0.41
CA LYS A 283 7.63 15.21 1.87
C LYS A 283 6.60 16.24 2.35
N THR A 284 6.54 17.41 1.72
CA THR A 284 5.56 18.46 2.05
C THR A 284 4.14 17.94 1.85
N LEU A 285 3.86 17.40 0.66
CA LEU A 285 2.55 16.82 0.31
C LEU A 285 2.15 15.67 1.24
N ARG A 286 3.09 14.77 1.55
CA ARG A 286 2.87 13.65 2.49
C ARG A 286 2.60 14.15 3.90
N ASN A 287 3.28 15.19 4.37
CA ASN A 287 3.09 15.70 5.74
C ASN A 287 1.73 16.35 5.95
N MET A 288 1.09 16.85 4.89
CA MET A 288 -0.29 17.34 4.92
C MET A 288 -1.33 16.23 5.10
N LEU A 289 -0.91 15.00 5.39
CA LEU A 289 -1.76 13.96 6.00
C LEU A 289 -2.22 14.35 7.41
N HIS A 290 -1.41 15.13 8.12
CA HIS A 290 -1.75 15.68 9.42
C HIS A 290 -2.50 16.99 9.19
N TYR A 291 -3.82 16.94 9.30
CA TYR A 291 -4.68 18.10 9.04
C TYR A 291 -4.42 19.20 10.07
N ASP A 292 -4.35 20.44 9.60
CA ASP A 292 -4.12 21.61 10.43
C ASP A 292 -5.31 22.57 10.30
N ASN A 293 -6.08 22.74 11.38
CA ASN A 293 -7.23 23.65 11.38
C ASN A 293 -6.86 25.14 11.32
N LYS A 294 -5.57 25.47 11.42
CA LYS A 294 -5.04 26.85 11.36
C LYS A 294 -4.00 27.04 10.25
N GLY A 295 -3.57 25.98 9.60
CA GLY A 295 -2.50 25.97 8.61
C GLY A 295 -2.96 25.69 7.18
N VAL A 296 -2.00 25.49 6.30
CA VAL A 296 -2.24 25.12 4.89
C VAL A 296 -2.43 23.61 4.82
N ASN A 297 -3.57 23.17 4.30
CA ASN A 297 -3.84 21.75 4.07
C ASN A 297 -3.56 21.38 2.61
N PHE A 298 -3.63 20.08 2.32
CA PHE A 298 -3.29 19.55 1.00
C PHE A 298 -4.06 20.23 -0.13
N TYR A 299 -5.37 20.44 0.01
CA TYR A 299 -6.17 21.10 -1.02
C TYR A 299 -5.76 22.57 -1.21
N ASP A 300 -5.58 23.31 -0.12
CA ASP A 300 -5.15 24.71 -0.17
C ASP A 300 -3.79 24.83 -0.89
N TYR A 301 -2.85 23.93 -0.57
CA TYR A 301 -1.50 23.94 -1.14
C TYR A 301 -1.51 23.69 -2.64
N ILE A 302 -2.24 22.68 -3.10
CA ILE A 302 -2.27 22.34 -4.53
C ILE A 302 -3.03 23.39 -5.35
N GLU A 303 -4.05 24.04 -4.78
CA GLU A 303 -4.74 25.15 -5.46
C GLU A 303 -3.79 26.32 -5.63
N GLN A 304 -3.06 26.70 -4.56
CA GLN A 304 -2.04 27.75 -4.66
C GLN A 304 -1.00 27.41 -5.72
N LYS A 305 -0.50 26.16 -5.75
CA LYS A 305 0.49 25.74 -6.74
C LYS A 305 -0.05 25.74 -8.16
N PHE A 306 -1.31 25.36 -8.35
CA PHE A 306 -1.98 25.38 -9.63
C PHE A 306 -2.25 26.82 -10.13
N ASP A 307 -2.55 27.75 -9.23
CA ASP A 307 -2.69 29.17 -9.55
C ASP A 307 -1.35 29.82 -9.93
N GLU A 308 -0.26 29.42 -9.27
CA GLU A 308 1.12 29.82 -9.60
C GLU A 308 1.59 29.23 -10.94
N ASP A 309 1.30 27.95 -11.17
CA ASP A 309 1.61 27.21 -12.39
C ASP A 309 0.53 26.18 -12.71
N SER A 310 -0.26 26.49 -13.76
CA SER A 310 -1.35 25.62 -14.23
C SER A 310 -0.90 24.21 -14.65
N LYS A 311 0.39 23.97 -14.88
CA LYS A 311 0.92 22.65 -15.24
C LYS A 311 1.46 21.84 -14.06
N TYR A 312 1.61 22.47 -12.89
CA TYR A 312 2.24 21.86 -11.71
C TYR A 312 1.71 20.45 -11.41
N LEU A 313 0.38 20.26 -11.41
CA LEU A 313 -0.21 18.97 -11.08
C LEU A 313 0.08 17.89 -12.12
N ASP A 314 0.02 18.24 -13.40
CA ASP A 314 0.24 17.30 -14.50
C ASP A 314 1.72 16.90 -14.59
N GLU A 315 2.63 17.88 -14.53
CA GLU A 315 4.07 17.65 -14.55
C GLU A 315 4.52 16.84 -13.33
N LEU A 316 3.97 17.13 -12.14
CA LEU A 316 4.31 16.38 -10.93
C LEU A 316 3.79 14.94 -10.98
N ILE A 317 2.56 14.70 -11.42
CA ILE A 317 2.02 13.34 -11.60
C ILE A 317 2.86 12.58 -12.63
N GLU A 318 3.15 13.20 -13.78
CA GLU A 318 3.97 12.58 -14.82
C GLU A 318 5.35 12.18 -14.28
N THR A 319 6.03 13.09 -13.59
CA THR A 319 7.32 12.85 -12.95
C THR A 319 7.23 11.69 -11.96
N ILE A 320 6.26 11.72 -11.04
CA ILE A 320 6.08 10.67 -10.03
C ILE A 320 5.92 9.29 -10.67
N PHE A 321 5.10 9.18 -11.72
CA PHE A 321 4.78 7.90 -12.33
C PHE A 321 5.85 7.41 -13.30
N ASN A 322 6.19 8.24 -14.30
CA ASN A 322 7.08 7.86 -15.39
C ASN A 322 8.54 7.75 -14.93
N ASP A 323 9.00 8.69 -14.09
CA ASP A 323 10.41 8.72 -13.71
C ASP A 323 10.69 7.81 -12.52
N TYR A 324 9.72 7.63 -11.61
CA TYR A 324 9.94 6.91 -10.34
C TYR A 324 9.13 5.62 -10.21
N ILE A 325 7.80 5.69 -10.10
CA ILE A 325 6.99 4.54 -9.68
C ILE A 325 7.14 3.35 -10.63
N HIS A 326 7.00 3.57 -11.94
CA HIS A 326 7.10 2.48 -12.92
C HIS A 326 8.51 1.88 -12.96
N ASN A 327 9.54 2.73 -12.95
CA ASN A 327 10.94 2.32 -13.01
C ASN A 327 11.36 1.49 -11.79
N ILE A 328 11.05 1.97 -10.58
CA ILE A 328 11.35 1.26 -9.33
C ILE A 328 10.61 -0.08 -9.29
N ARG A 329 9.31 -0.09 -9.63
CA ARG A 329 8.47 -1.30 -9.62
C ARG A 329 9.03 -2.37 -10.54
N ASN A 330 9.44 -1.99 -11.75
CA ASN A 330 9.97 -2.92 -12.72
C ASN A 330 11.34 -3.45 -12.30
N ALA A 331 12.23 -2.58 -11.82
CA ALA A 331 13.55 -2.98 -11.35
C ALA A 331 13.48 -3.95 -10.16
N ILE A 332 12.63 -3.69 -9.16
CA ILE A 332 12.43 -4.61 -8.03
C ILE A 332 11.90 -5.96 -8.53
N SER A 333 10.88 -5.96 -9.38
CA SER A 333 10.29 -7.19 -9.89
C SER A 333 11.29 -8.05 -10.68
N VAL A 334 12.05 -7.43 -11.59
CA VAL A 334 13.02 -8.13 -12.43
C VAL A 334 14.12 -8.76 -11.58
N ASN A 335 14.57 -8.05 -10.54
CA ASN A 335 15.65 -8.57 -9.69
C ASN A 335 15.18 -9.60 -8.66
N ILE A 336 13.94 -9.52 -8.16
CA ILE A 336 13.37 -10.61 -7.35
C ILE A 336 13.12 -11.84 -8.23
N ASN A 337 12.65 -11.66 -9.46
CA ASN A 337 12.40 -12.72 -10.43
C ASN A 337 11.61 -13.92 -9.86
N ILE A 338 10.38 -13.67 -9.41
CA ILE A 338 9.49 -14.71 -8.86
C ILE A 338 9.30 -15.89 -9.82
N GLN A 339 9.39 -15.66 -11.12
CA GLN A 339 9.30 -16.72 -12.12
C GLN A 339 10.43 -17.75 -12.04
N SER A 340 11.61 -17.39 -11.53
CA SER A 340 12.74 -18.32 -11.37
C SER A 340 12.60 -19.31 -10.21
N TYR A 341 11.76 -19.02 -9.21
CA TYR A 341 11.59 -19.91 -8.06
C TYR A 341 10.74 -21.12 -8.42
N GLU A 342 11.17 -22.32 -8.04
CA GLU A 342 10.42 -23.55 -8.33
C GLU A 342 9.25 -23.73 -7.34
N SER A 343 8.04 -23.93 -7.87
CA SER A 343 6.88 -24.40 -7.10
C SER A 343 6.99 -25.91 -6.84
N MET A 344 6.41 -26.42 -5.76
CA MET A 344 6.40 -27.86 -5.54
C MET A 344 5.52 -28.57 -6.57
N THR A 345 5.97 -29.74 -7.02
CA THR A 345 5.13 -30.66 -7.81
C THR A 345 4.06 -31.31 -6.92
N ASP A 346 2.98 -31.81 -7.51
CA ASP A 346 1.94 -32.52 -6.77
C ASP A 346 2.49 -33.73 -6.01
N THR A 347 3.42 -34.48 -6.62
CA THR A 347 4.09 -35.61 -5.98
C THR A 347 4.89 -35.18 -4.76
N GLU A 348 5.60 -34.04 -4.84
CA GLU A 348 6.32 -33.49 -3.70
C GLU A 348 5.36 -33.09 -2.57
N LYS A 349 4.26 -32.39 -2.90
CA LYS A 349 3.23 -32.00 -1.94
C LYS A 349 2.63 -33.21 -1.22
N ILE A 350 2.27 -34.27 -1.95
CA ILE A 350 1.73 -35.51 -1.39
C ILE A 350 2.75 -36.18 -0.46
N SER A 351 4.00 -36.35 -0.92
CA SER A 351 5.05 -37.01 -0.14
C SER A 351 5.31 -36.32 1.20
N ARG A 352 5.30 -34.97 1.21
CA ARG A 352 5.50 -34.17 2.42
C ARG A 352 4.34 -34.26 3.40
N ARG A 353 3.11 -34.16 2.91
CA ARG A 353 1.91 -34.33 3.76
C ARG A 353 1.87 -35.69 4.42
N LEU A 354 2.18 -36.76 3.68
CA LEU A 354 2.25 -38.11 4.23
C LEU A 354 3.30 -38.23 5.35
N LYS A 355 4.47 -37.61 5.18
CA LYS A 355 5.52 -37.57 6.22
C LYS A 355 5.11 -36.78 7.45
N SER A 356 4.40 -35.67 7.27
CA SER A 356 3.84 -34.89 8.39
C SER A 356 2.84 -35.74 9.20
N PHE A 357 1.90 -36.43 8.54
CA PHE A 357 0.96 -37.32 9.21
C PHE A 357 1.65 -38.48 9.94
N SER A 358 2.71 -39.08 9.36
CA SER A 358 3.44 -40.13 10.06
C SER A 358 4.13 -39.61 11.32
N ASN A 359 4.70 -38.40 11.29
CA ASN A 359 5.40 -37.83 12.44
C ASN A 359 4.46 -37.37 13.56
N GLU A 360 3.19 -37.06 13.25
CA GLU A 360 2.16 -36.76 14.26
C GLU A 360 1.58 -38.03 14.91
N LEU A 361 1.63 -39.18 14.23
CA LEU A 361 1.17 -40.47 14.77
C LEU A 361 2.18 -41.16 15.70
N PHE A 362 3.44 -40.70 15.72
CA PHE A 362 4.53 -41.26 16.53
C PHE A 362 5.06 -40.30 17.62
N ASN A 363 4.42 -39.16 17.81
CA ASN A 363 4.56 -38.28 18.99
C ASN A 363 3.25 -38.25 19.77
#